data_AF-A0A6L5DYP2-F1
#
_entry.id   AF-A0A6L5DYP2-F1
#
_cell.length_a   1.000
_cell.length_b   1.000
_cell.length_c   1.000
_cell.angle_alpha   90.00
_cell.angle_beta   90.00
_cell.angle_gamma   90.00
#
_symmetry.space_group_name_H-M   'P 1'
#
loop_
_entity.id
_entity.type
_entity.pdbx_description
1 polymer ?
#
loop_
_entity_poly.entity_id
_entity_poly.type
_entity_poly.pdbx_seq_one_letter_code
_entity_poly.pdbx_strand_id
1 'polypeptide(L)'
;MTQGHKITDLSYLKEMSGNDKSIIEEMIEIFIEQIPEFTDEVSSNFDTRDWAGLGAIAHKAKSSVRTMGMEYIGDCLEQLEHFSKGNLKFELQIKKEKGVELSPDDEKNWSNVMNEASNDVELKHIPDLVECFLTNCPLAVDELKTTLQQL
;
A
#
# COMPACT_ATOMS: atom_id res chain seq x y z
N MET A 1 -5.90 -31.66 1.94
CA MET A 1 -6.68 -30.91 2.95
C MET A 1 -6.23 -29.47 2.84
N THR A 2 -6.94 -28.64 2.09
CA THR A 2 -6.63 -27.21 1.93
C THR A 2 -7.08 -26.49 3.19
N GLN A 3 -6.16 -26.29 4.13
CA GLN A 3 -6.34 -25.31 5.20
C GLN A 3 -6.51 -23.95 4.52
N GLY A 4 -7.68 -23.32 4.67
CA GLY A 4 -7.91 -21.96 4.19
C GLY A 4 -6.93 -21.04 4.87
N HIS A 5 -6.01 -20.44 4.10
CA HIS A 5 -5.02 -19.52 4.64
C HIS A 5 -5.75 -18.25 5.05
N LYS A 6 -5.80 -17.99 6.36
CA LYS A 6 -6.39 -16.77 6.90
C LYS A 6 -5.51 -15.58 6.51
N ILE A 7 -6.10 -14.53 5.97
CA ILE A 7 -5.39 -13.33 5.50
C ILE A 7 -5.16 -12.35 6.66
N THR A 8 -6.07 -12.33 7.65
CA THR A 8 -6.01 -11.39 8.78
C THR A 8 -5.66 -12.07 10.11
N ASP A 9 -4.85 -11.39 10.91
CA ASP A 9 -4.54 -11.78 12.29
C ASP A 9 -4.85 -10.63 13.25
N LEU A 10 -6.01 -10.71 13.89
CA LEU A 10 -6.50 -9.69 14.81
C LEU A 10 -5.89 -9.79 16.21
N SER A 11 -4.88 -10.63 16.44
CA SER A 11 -4.25 -10.78 17.75
C SER A 11 -3.66 -9.45 18.25
N TYR A 12 -2.97 -8.72 17.38
CA TYR A 12 -2.45 -7.38 17.66
C TYR A 12 -3.56 -6.38 17.99
N LEU A 13 -4.61 -6.37 17.17
CA LEU A 13 -5.77 -5.49 17.35
C LEU A 13 -6.47 -5.75 18.70
N LYS A 14 -6.64 -7.03 19.06
CA LYS A 14 -7.23 -7.45 20.34
C LYS A 14 -6.36 -7.04 21.53
N GLU A 15 -5.05 -7.16 21.41
CA GLU A 15 -4.14 -6.74 22.48
C GLU A 15 -4.22 -5.21 22.70
N MET A 16 -4.15 -4.44 21.61
CA MET A 16 -4.17 -2.96 21.67
C MET A 16 -5.52 -2.38 22.12
N SER A 17 -6.62 -3.08 21.83
CA SER A 17 -7.98 -2.70 22.27
C SER A 17 -8.31 -3.17 23.69
N GLY A 18 -7.42 -3.88 24.39
CA GLY A 18 -7.75 -4.50 25.67
C GLY A 18 -8.84 -5.58 25.54
N ASN A 19 -8.96 -6.17 24.34
CA ASN A 19 -9.99 -7.12 23.93
C ASN A 19 -11.42 -6.55 24.05
N ASP A 20 -11.57 -5.22 23.97
CA ASP A 20 -12.85 -4.53 23.90
C ASP A 20 -13.46 -4.71 22.51
N LYS A 21 -14.60 -5.42 22.46
CA LYS A 21 -15.29 -5.73 21.21
C LYS A 21 -15.73 -4.49 20.45
N SER A 22 -16.18 -3.44 21.14
CA SER A 22 -16.65 -2.22 20.47
C SER A 22 -15.52 -1.50 19.74
N ILE A 23 -14.33 -1.46 20.35
CA ILE A 23 -13.13 -0.88 19.74
C ILE A 23 -12.66 -1.73 18.55
N ILE A 24 -12.69 -3.06 18.69
CA ILE A 24 -12.33 -3.98 17.61
C ILE A 24 -13.27 -3.82 16.41
N GLU A 25 -14.58 -3.77 16.67
CA GLU A 25 -15.61 -3.58 15.64
C GLU A 25 -15.40 -2.25 14.91
N GLU A 26 -15.27 -1.14 15.65
CA GLU A 26 -15.04 0.19 15.08
C GLU A 26 -13.78 0.23 14.21
N MET A 27 -12.67 -0.36 14.66
CA MET A 27 -11.42 -0.38 13.90
C MET A 27 -11.52 -1.22 12.62
N ILE A 28 -12.25 -2.34 12.66
CA ILE A 28 -12.50 -3.17 11.47
C ILE A 28 -13.42 -2.43 10.49
N GLU A 29 -14.47 -1.76 10.98
CA GLU A 29 -15.39 -0.98 10.15
C GLU A 29 -14.66 0.16 9.43
N ILE A 30 -13.85 0.95 10.15
CA ILE A 30 -13.02 2.01 9.57
C ILE A 30 -12.09 1.44 8.49
N PHE A 31 -11.45 0.29 8.74
CA PHE A 31 -10.60 -0.35 7.75
C PHE A 31 -11.38 -0.70 6.48
N ILE A 32 -12.54 -1.34 6.62
CA ILE A 32 -13.39 -1.75 5.49
C ILE A 32 -13.84 -0.53 4.67
N GLU A 33 -14.16 0.59 5.32
CA GLU A 33 -14.54 1.84 4.66
C GLU A 33 -13.39 2.47 3.85
N GLN A 34 -12.14 2.29 4.30
CA GLN A 34 -10.95 2.83 3.63
C GLN A 34 -10.52 2.03 2.39
N ILE A 35 -10.82 0.73 2.35
CA ILE A 35 -10.30 -0.14 1.29
C ILE A 35 -10.68 0.29 -0.13
N PRO A 36 -11.94 0.68 -0.44
CA PRO A 36 -12.29 1.14 -1.78
C PRO A 36 -11.43 2.32 -2.25
N GLU A 37 -11.20 3.31 -1.37
CA GLU A 37 -10.32 4.45 -1.66
C GLU A 37 -8.89 3.98 -1.96
N PHE A 38 -8.34 3.08 -1.15
CA PHE A 38 -6.97 2.60 -1.34
C PHE A 38 -6.81 1.81 -2.62
N THR A 39 -7.76 0.91 -2.94
CA THR A 39 -7.69 0.12 -4.17
C THR A 39 -7.84 0.99 -5.41
N ASP A 40 -8.74 1.97 -5.39
CA ASP A 40 -8.96 2.88 -6.51
C ASP A 40 -7.74 3.79 -6.74
N GLU A 41 -7.17 4.35 -5.67
CA GLU A 41 -5.97 5.19 -5.77
C GLU A 41 -4.74 4.40 -6.21
N VAL A 42 -4.53 3.17 -5.69
CA VAL A 42 -3.43 2.30 -6.14
C VAL A 42 -3.57 1.99 -7.63
N SER A 43 -4.77 1.59 -8.08
CA SER A 43 -5.01 1.28 -9.49
C SER A 43 -4.81 2.52 -10.37
N SER A 44 -5.43 3.65 -10.02
CA SER A 44 -5.36 4.88 -10.80
C SER A 44 -3.95 5.45 -10.89
N ASN A 45 -3.21 5.49 -9.79
CA ASN A 45 -1.84 6.00 -9.78
C ASN A 45 -0.90 5.08 -10.57
N PHE A 46 -1.12 3.77 -10.52
CA PHE A 46 -0.37 2.82 -11.34
C PHE A 46 -0.66 2.98 -12.84
N ASP A 47 -1.94 3.06 -13.22
CA ASP A 47 -2.37 3.22 -14.62
C ASP A 47 -1.89 4.53 -15.25
N THR A 48 -1.88 5.60 -14.46
CA THR A 48 -1.42 6.93 -14.88
C THR A 48 0.09 7.13 -14.71
N ARG A 49 0.80 6.14 -14.16
CA ARG A 49 2.24 6.22 -13.82
C ARG A 49 2.58 7.38 -12.89
N ASP A 50 1.66 7.75 -12.01
CA ASP A 50 1.95 8.68 -10.93
C ASP A 50 2.70 7.96 -9.80
N TRP A 51 4.01 7.86 -9.94
CA TRP A 51 4.87 7.19 -8.96
C TRP A 51 4.91 7.90 -7.60
N ALA A 52 4.71 9.22 -7.58
CA ALA A 52 4.64 9.97 -6.33
C ALA A 52 3.35 9.61 -5.58
N GLY A 53 2.21 9.62 -6.29
CA GLY A 53 0.92 9.19 -5.77
C GLY A 53 0.93 7.73 -5.33
N LEU A 54 1.46 6.82 -6.16
CA LEU A 54 1.53 5.39 -5.89
C LEU A 54 2.34 5.09 -4.62
N GLY A 55 3.49 5.74 -4.44
CA GLY A 55 4.29 5.61 -3.23
C GLY A 55 3.58 6.14 -1.99
N ALA A 56 2.86 7.27 -2.11
CA ALA A 56 2.13 7.87 -1.00
C ALA A 56 0.95 7.01 -0.54
N ILE A 57 0.15 6.49 -1.48
CA ILE A 57 -0.98 5.61 -1.12
C ILE A 57 -0.49 4.28 -0.55
N ALA A 58 0.61 3.72 -1.09
CA ALA A 58 1.21 2.51 -0.54
C ALA A 58 1.65 2.70 0.92
N HIS A 59 2.28 3.83 1.25
CA HIS A 59 2.64 4.18 2.62
C HIS A 59 1.42 4.26 3.55
N LYS A 60 0.35 4.92 3.10
CA LYS A 60 -0.90 5.10 3.87
C LYS A 60 -1.59 3.75 4.12
N ALA A 61 -1.74 2.93 3.07
CA ALA A 61 -2.37 1.62 3.15
C ALA A 61 -1.58 0.62 4.00
N LYS A 62 -0.23 0.70 3.97
CA LYS A 62 0.67 -0.22 4.70
C LYS A 62 0.35 -0.31 6.19
N SER A 63 0.24 0.84 6.87
CA SER A 63 -0.07 0.85 8.30
C SER A 63 -1.46 0.27 8.57
N SER A 64 -2.44 0.62 7.73
CA SER A 64 -3.82 0.18 7.86
C SER A 64 -3.94 -1.36 7.76
N VAL A 65 -3.32 -1.98 6.75
CA VAL A 65 -3.34 -3.45 6.60
C VAL A 65 -2.56 -4.17 7.71
N ARG A 66 -1.43 -3.61 8.17
CA ARG A 66 -0.67 -4.20 9.29
C ARG A 66 -1.45 -4.15 10.61
N THR A 67 -2.28 -3.13 10.85
CA THR A 67 -3.18 -3.11 12.02
C THR A 67 -4.17 -4.27 12.01
N MET A 68 -4.58 -4.77 10.83
CA MET A 68 -5.41 -5.97 10.68
C MET A 68 -4.59 -7.29 10.67
N GLY A 69 -3.28 -7.23 10.94
CA GLY A 69 -2.38 -8.38 10.96
C GLY A 69 -2.03 -8.93 9.58
N MET A 70 -2.23 -8.15 8.51
CA MET A 70 -1.98 -8.56 7.14
C MET A 70 -0.50 -8.34 6.75
N GLU A 71 0.44 -8.95 7.48
CA GLU A 71 1.88 -8.65 7.39
C GLU A 71 2.43 -8.81 5.96
N TYR A 72 2.08 -9.90 5.27
CA TYR A 72 2.53 -10.14 3.89
C TYR A 72 2.10 -9.02 2.92
N ILE A 73 0.88 -8.49 3.09
CA ILE A 73 0.37 -7.41 2.25
C ILE A 73 1.03 -6.09 2.66
N GLY A 74 1.30 -5.90 3.96
CA GLY A 74 2.14 -4.81 4.45
C GLY A 74 3.53 -4.80 3.82
N ASP A 75 4.15 -5.96 3.67
CA ASP A 75 5.45 -6.11 3.00
C ASP A 75 5.37 -5.86 1.48
N CYS A 76 4.28 -6.27 0.83
CA CYS A 76 4.01 -5.90 -0.56
C CYS A 76 3.93 -4.37 -0.71
N LEU A 77 3.20 -3.69 0.17
CA LEU A 77 3.02 -2.23 0.14
C LEU A 77 4.32 -1.48 0.50
N GLU A 78 5.13 -2.01 1.40
CA GLU A 78 6.43 -1.44 1.73
C GLU A 78 7.39 -1.48 0.52
N GLN A 79 7.43 -2.61 -0.18
CA GLN A 79 8.18 -2.72 -1.43
C GLN A 79 7.61 -1.81 -2.52
N LEU A 80 6.29 -1.72 -2.63
CA LEU A 80 5.62 -0.86 -3.61
C LEU A 80 5.97 0.61 -3.36
N GLU A 81 5.94 1.05 -2.10
CA GLU A 81 6.36 2.39 -1.68
C GLU A 81 7.82 2.66 -2.12
N HIS A 82 8.72 1.72 -1.81
CA HIS A 82 10.14 1.86 -2.12
C HIS A 82 10.41 1.91 -3.63
N PHE A 83 9.84 0.98 -4.39
CA PHE A 83 10.06 0.89 -5.83
C PHE A 83 9.42 2.06 -6.58
N SER A 84 8.28 2.58 -6.09
CA SER A 84 7.68 3.80 -6.64
C SER A 84 8.60 5.02 -6.47
N LYS A 85 9.24 5.17 -5.31
CA LYS A 85 10.24 6.24 -5.08
C LYS A 85 11.46 6.09 -6.00
N GLY A 86 11.96 4.87 -6.15
CA GLY A 86 13.06 4.56 -7.07
C GLY A 86 12.73 4.90 -8.52
N ASN A 87 11.50 4.58 -8.98
CA ASN A 87 11.06 4.90 -10.33
C ASN A 87 10.88 6.40 -10.55
N LEU A 88 10.28 7.09 -9.58
CA LEU A 88 10.12 8.55 -9.61
C LEU A 88 11.49 9.24 -9.75
N LYS A 89 12.49 8.79 -8.98
CA LYS A 89 13.86 9.30 -9.09
C LYS A 89 14.41 9.09 -10.50
N PHE A 90 14.28 7.89 -11.05
CA PHE A 90 14.79 7.54 -12.37
C PHE A 90 14.18 8.43 -13.47
N GLU A 91 12.86 8.61 -13.47
CA GLU A 91 12.18 9.47 -14.46
C GLU A 91 12.60 10.94 -14.34
N LEU A 92 12.68 11.46 -13.12
CA LEU A 92 13.12 12.84 -12.89
C LEU A 92 14.59 13.04 -13.26
N GLN A 93 15.45 12.06 -13.01
CA GLN A 93 16.86 12.11 -13.41
C GLN A 93 16.98 12.20 -14.93
N ILE A 94 16.23 11.40 -15.68
CA ILE A 94 16.20 11.46 -17.15
C ILE A 94 15.73 12.83 -17.65
N LYS A 95 14.69 13.42 -17.04
CA LYS A 95 14.23 14.77 -17.40
C LYS A 95 15.37 15.79 -17.25
N LYS A 96 16.10 15.75 -16.13
CA LYS A 96 17.24 16.65 -15.87
C LYS A 96 18.38 16.43 -16.86
N GLU A 97 18.74 15.18 -17.14
CA GLU A 97 19.80 14.83 -18.10
C GLU A 97 19.46 15.29 -19.53
N LYS A 98 18.18 15.27 -19.90
CA LYS A 98 17.69 15.78 -21.19
C LYS A 98 17.54 17.32 -21.22
N GLY A 99 17.84 18.01 -20.13
CA GLY A 99 17.67 19.46 -20.02
C GLY A 99 16.21 19.92 -20.03
N VAL A 100 15.28 19.04 -19.63
CA VAL A 100 13.87 19.39 -19.46
C VAL A 100 13.72 20.18 -18.17
N GLU A 101 13.12 21.37 -18.24
CA GLU A 101 12.78 22.17 -17.06
C GLU A 101 11.76 21.42 -16.20
N LEU A 102 12.07 21.26 -14.91
CA LEU A 102 11.18 20.60 -13.97
C LEU A 102 10.09 21.57 -13.52
N SER A 103 8.86 21.08 -13.40
CA SER A 103 7.79 21.83 -12.74
C SER A 103 8.11 22.00 -11.24
N PRO A 104 7.44 22.94 -10.53
CA PRO A 104 7.61 23.07 -9.07
C PRO A 104 7.33 21.76 -8.31
N ASP A 105 6.36 20.97 -8.77
CA ASP A 105 6.05 19.67 -8.18
C ASP A 105 7.14 18.63 -8.48
N ASP A 106 7.68 18.62 -9.70
CA ASP A 106 8.83 17.77 -10.05
C ASP A 106 10.08 18.11 -9.23
N GLU A 107 10.34 19.40 -8.96
CA GLU A 107 11.45 19.83 -8.11
C GLU A 107 11.28 19.36 -6.65
N LYS A 108 10.06 19.53 -6.12
CA LYS A 108 9.71 19.02 -4.79
C LYS A 108 9.89 17.50 -4.74
N ASN A 109 9.35 16.77 -5.72
CA ASN A 109 9.50 15.32 -5.82
C ASN A 109 10.96 14.91 -5.91
N TRP A 110 11.76 15.59 -6.74
CA TRP A 110 13.21 15.35 -6.85
C TRP A 110 13.91 15.49 -5.51
N SER A 111 13.60 16.54 -4.74
CA SER A 111 14.20 16.75 -3.41
C SER A 111 13.90 15.60 -2.43
N ASN A 112 12.74 14.95 -2.58
CA ASN A 112 12.33 13.83 -1.73
C ASN A 112 13.03 12.51 -2.11
N VAL A 113 13.33 12.30 -3.40
CA VAL A 113 13.81 10.99 -3.90
C VAL A 113 15.26 10.99 -4.38
N MET A 114 15.95 12.13 -4.45
CA MET A 114 17.31 12.21 -5.02
C MET A 114 18.34 11.29 -4.33
N ASN A 115 18.10 10.94 -3.07
CA ASN A 115 18.97 10.06 -2.29
C ASN A 115 18.50 8.59 -2.27
N GLU A 116 17.36 8.27 -2.88
CA GLU A 116 16.83 6.90 -2.93
C GLU A 116 17.73 6.01 -3.80
N ALA A 117 17.83 4.73 -3.46
CA ALA A 117 18.41 3.74 -4.36
C ALA A 117 17.45 3.50 -5.53
N SER A 118 17.98 3.22 -6.71
CA SER A 118 17.16 2.89 -7.89
C SER A 118 17.91 1.90 -8.77
N ASN A 119 17.32 0.75 -9.06
CA ASN A 119 17.78 -0.15 -10.12
C ASN A 119 16.62 -0.74 -10.94
N ASP A 120 16.92 -1.14 -12.18
CA ASP A 120 15.92 -1.63 -13.15
C ASP A 120 15.26 -2.97 -12.76
N VAL A 121 15.84 -3.71 -11.81
CA VAL A 121 15.28 -4.99 -11.34
C VAL A 121 14.07 -4.73 -10.43
N GLU A 122 14.19 -3.75 -9.54
CA GLU A 122 13.14 -3.32 -8.61
C GLU A 122 11.87 -2.86 -9.34
N LEU A 123 12.04 -2.15 -10.46
CA LEU A 123 10.92 -1.59 -11.22
C LEU A 123 10.01 -2.65 -11.84
N LYS A 124 10.55 -3.83 -12.16
CA LYS A 124 9.80 -4.92 -12.80
C LYS A 124 8.79 -5.57 -11.88
N HIS A 125 8.94 -5.38 -10.57
CA HIS A 125 8.09 -5.98 -9.56
C HIS A 125 6.87 -5.11 -9.19
N ILE A 126 6.84 -3.84 -9.60
CA ILE A 126 5.72 -2.95 -9.28
C ILE A 126 4.35 -3.52 -9.72
N PRO A 127 4.18 -4.07 -10.95
CA PRO A 127 2.90 -4.67 -11.35
C PRO A 127 2.47 -5.81 -10.43
N ASP A 128 3.40 -6.71 -10.07
CA ASP A 128 3.11 -7.85 -9.20
C ASP A 128 2.71 -7.40 -7.78
N LEU A 129 3.33 -6.32 -7.28
CA LEU A 129 3.03 -5.75 -5.96
C LEU A 129 1.67 -5.03 -5.95
N VAL A 130 1.32 -4.34 -7.04
CA VAL A 130 -0.01 -3.76 -7.23
C VAL A 130 -1.07 -4.87 -7.27
N GLU A 131 -0.82 -5.93 -8.04
CA GLU A 131 -1.73 -7.09 -8.12
C GLU A 131 -1.85 -7.81 -6.76
N CYS A 132 -0.74 -7.95 -6.02
CA CYS A 132 -0.72 -8.47 -4.65
C CYS A 132 -1.74 -7.72 -3.77
N PHE A 133 -1.70 -6.39 -3.77
CA PHE A 133 -2.62 -5.58 -2.98
C PHE A 133 -4.07 -5.67 -3.49
N LEU A 134 -4.29 -5.43 -4.78
CA LEU A 134 -5.63 -5.36 -5.38
C LEU A 134 -6.38 -6.69 -5.31
N THR A 135 -5.68 -7.83 -5.32
CA THR A 135 -6.30 -9.16 -5.24
C THR A 135 -6.59 -9.56 -3.79
N ASN A 136 -5.66 -9.32 -2.87
CA ASN A 136 -5.80 -9.84 -1.51
C ASN A 136 -6.63 -8.93 -0.60
N CYS A 137 -6.66 -7.62 -0.85
CA CYS A 137 -7.36 -6.68 0.02
C CYS A 137 -8.89 -6.91 0.03
N PRO A 138 -9.58 -7.13 -1.10
CA PRO A 138 -11.00 -7.48 -1.10
C PRO A 138 -11.30 -8.80 -0.36
N LEU A 139 -10.42 -9.79 -0.49
CA LEU A 139 -10.56 -11.07 0.22
C LEU A 139 -10.44 -10.89 1.75
N ALA A 140 -9.52 -10.02 2.19
CA ALA A 140 -9.39 -9.67 3.60
C ALA A 140 -10.64 -8.94 4.12
N VAL A 141 -11.24 -8.04 3.32
CA VAL A 141 -12.50 -7.37 3.67
C VAL A 141 -13.63 -8.38 3.88
N ASP A 142 -13.77 -9.38 3.01
CA ASP A 142 -14.80 -10.42 3.15
C ASP A 142 -14.57 -11.29 4.41
N GLU A 143 -13.31 -11.59 4.73
CA GLU A 143 -12.93 -12.29 5.95
C GLU A 143 -13.26 -11.47 7.22
N LEU A 144 -12.98 -10.16 7.20
CA LEU A 144 -13.27 -9.25 8.30
C LEU A 144 -14.77 -9.04 8.51
N LYS A 145 -15.55 -8.92 7.43
CA LYS A 145 -17.03 -8.87 7.52
C LYS A 145 -17.60 -10.13 8.17
N THR A 146 -17.05 -11.29 7.83
CA THR A 146 -17.44 -12.56 8.47
C THR A 146 -17.07 -12.56 9.96
N THR A 147 -15.93 -11.96 10.30
CA THR A 147 -15.49 -11.83 11.71
C THR A 147 -16.41 -10.91 12.50
N LEU A 148 -16.85 -9.78 11.94
CA LEU A 148 -17.81 -8.86 12.58
C LEU A 148 -19.14 -9.55 12.93
N GLN A 149 -19.60 -10.49 12.11
CA GLN A 149 -20.84 -11.25 12.39
C GLN A 149 -20.71 -12.23 13.57
N GLN A 150 -19.49 -12.49 14.04
CA GLN A 150 -19.18 -13.46 15.10
C GLN A 150 -18.72 -12.81 16.41
N LEU A 151 -18.44 -11.50 16.39
CA LEU A 151 -18.12 -10.70 17.57
C LEU A 151 -19.38 -10.42 18.41
#